data_AF-A0A0A8WMK7-F1
#
_entry.id   AF-A0A0A8WMK7-F1
#
_cell.length_a   1.000
_cell.length_b   1.000
_cell.length_c   1.000
_cell.angle_alpha   90.00
_cell.angle_beta   90.00
_cell.angle_gamma   90.00
#
_symmetry.space_group_name_H-M   'P 1'
#
loop_
_entity.id
_entity.type
_entity.pdbx_description
1 polymer ?
#
loop_
_entity_poly.entity_id
_entity_poly.type
_entity_poly.pdbx_seq_one_letter_code
_entity_poly.pdbx_strand_id
1 'polypeptide(L)'
;MNNSGQPSGSINDLAQSLLRLNQRAAKEYGQIVEQILNSKCRDVSHIEHILDGLLDFCGYAPALEHYRRLCRNYYDINPVAAAYYAHAYREMWDLNNDGESEE
;
A
#
# COMPACT_ATOMS: atom_id res chain seq x y z
N MET A 1 0.71 -4.36 47.98
CA MET A 1 -0.70 -4.76 47.90
C MET A 1 -1.49 -3.55 47.42
N ASN A 2 -2.29 -3.49 46.36
CA ASN A 2 -2.82 -4.40 45.34
C ASN A 2 -3.18 -3.51 44.13
N ASN A 3 -2.67 -3.80 42.94
CA ASN A 3 -3.39 -4.45 41.82
C ASN A 3 -4.43 -3.57 41.10
N SER A 4 -4.06 -3.08 39.90
CA SER A 4 -4.77 -3.24 38.61
C SER A 4 -4.12 -2.27 37.60
N GLY A 5 -3.41 -2.67 36.55
CA GLY A 5 -3.76 -3.73 35.61
C GLY A 5 -4.73 -3.20 34.56
N GLN A 6 -4.32 -2.20 33.77
CA GLN A 6 -5.04 -1.77 32.56
C GLN A 6 -4.02 -1.39 31.46
N PRO A 7 -3.69 -2.30 30.52
CA PRO A 7 -3.18 -1.90 29.23
C PRO A 7 -4.37 -1.81 28.27
N SER A 8 -4.98 -0.63 28.16
CA SER A 8 -6.15 -0.45 27.28
C SER A 8 -6.03 0.88 26.56
N GLY A 9 -5.06 0.99 25.63
CA GLY A 9 -5.19 1.98 24.57
C GLY A 9 -6.52 1.70 23.85
N SER A 10 -7.40 2.70 23.79
CA SER A 10 -8.72 2.51 23.21
C SER A 10 -8.59 2.07 21.74
N ILE A 11 -9.56 1.33 21.22
CA ILE A 11 -9.64 1.03 19.76
C ILE A 11 -9.49 2.32 18.95
N ASN A 12 -9.99 3.44 19.46
CA ASN A 12 -9.80 4.75 18.85
C ASN A 12 -8.33 5.20 18.80
N ASP A 13 -7.55 4.99 19.85
CA ASP A 13 -6.13 5.37 19.88
C ASP A 13 -5.29 4.51 18.92
N LEU A 14 -5.64 3.22 18.81
CA LEU A 14 -5.06 2.32 17.84
C LEU A 14 -5.41 2.74 16.41
N ALA A 15 -6.68 3.03 16.14
CA ALA A 15 -7.14 3.50 14.83
C ALA A 15 -6.44 4.81 14.42
N GLN A 16 -6.29 5.77 15.35
CA GLN A 16 -5.56 7.01 15.11
C GLN A 16 -4.07 6.77 14.84
N SER A 17 -3.45 5.82 15.55
CA SER A 17 -2.05 5.47 15.34
C SER A 17 -1.84 4.79 13.98
N LEU A 18 -2.75 3.90 13.58
CA LEU A 18 -2.75 3.28 12.25
C LEU A 18 -2.96 4.32 11.15
N LEU A 19 -3.88 5.27 11.34
CA LEU A 19 -4.09 6.37 10.38
C LEU A 19 -2.83 7.23 10.21
N ARG A 20 -2.17 7.61 11.31
CA ARG A 20 -0.90 8.36 11.25
C ARG A 20 0.20 7.57 10.53
N LEU A 21 0.28 6.26 10.77
CA LEU A 21 1.24 5.39 10.09
C LEU A 21 0.98 5.38 8.57
N ASN A 22 -0.27 5.19 8.15
CA ASN A 22 -0.66 5.22 6.74
C ASN A 22 -0.38 6.58 6.08
N GLN A 23 -0.68 7.68 6.76
CA GLN A 23 -0.37 9.04 6.28
C GLN A 23 1.13 9.23 6.07
N ARG A 24 1.94 8.76 7.02
CA ARG A 24 3.39 8.83 6.94
C ARG A 24 3.94 7.99 5.80
N ALA A 25 3.46 6.74 5.68
CA ALA A 25 3.85 5.85 4.59
C ALA A 25 3.51 6.45 3.23
N ALA A 26 2.28 6.94 3.03
CA ALA A 26 1.87 7.58 1.79
C ALA A 26 2.77 8.79 1.43
N LYS A 27 3.15 9.61 2.42
CA LYS A 27 4.05 10.75 2.19
C LYS A 27 5.46 10.29 1.80
N GLU A 28 6.04 9.36 2.55
CA GLU A 28 7.42 8.90 2.33
C GLU A 28 7.54 8.14 1.00
N TYR A 29 6.64 7.18 0.74
CA TYR A 29 6.60 6.48 -0.53
C TYR A 29 6.24 7.40 -1.70
N GLY A 30 5.35 8.37 -1.49
CA GLY A 30 5.02 9.36 -2.52
C GLY A 30 6.27 10.09 -3.01
N GLN A 31 7.15 10.52 -2.10
CA GLN A 31 8.42 11.15 -2.47
C GLN A 31 9.34 10.22 -3.28
N ILE A 32 9.43 8.95 -2.89
CA ILE A 32 10.25 7.94 -3.60
C ILE A 32 9.67 7.68 -5.00
N VAL A 33 8.35 7.51 -5.12
CA VAL A 33 7.68 7.32 -6.41
C VAL A 33 7.92 8.51 -7.32
N GLU A 34 7.78 9.76 -6.83
CA GLU A 34 8.11 10.94 -7.62
C GLU A 34 9.58 10.93 -8.09
N GLN A 35 10.52 10.52 -7.25
CA GLN A 35 11.93 10.42 -7.64
C GLN A 35 12.14 9.37 -8.74
N ILE A 36 11.53 8.19 -8.63
CA ILE A 36 11.59 7.12 -9.64
C ILE A 36 11.04 7.63 -10.98
N LEU A 37 9.87 8.28 -10.96
CA LEU A 37 9.20 8.78 -12.16
C LEU A 37 10.01 9.91 -12.83
N ASN A 38 10.51 10.87 -12.04
CA ASN A 38 11.27 12.01 -12.56
C ASN A 38 12.65 11.60 -13.10
N SER A 39 13.32 10.65 -12.44
CA SER A 39 14.60 10.11 -12.90
C SER A 39 14.47 9.10 -14.06
N LYS A 40 13.23 8.67 -14.38
CA LYS A 40 12.95 7.56 -15.29
C LYS A 40 13.76 6.31 -14.94
N CYS A 41 13.87 6.03 -13.63
CA CYS A 41 14.60 4.88 -13.13
C CYS A 41 14.02 3.59 -13.75
N ARG A 42 14.91 2.71 -14.20
CA ARG A 42 14.57 1.39 -14.79
C ARG A 42 15.13 0.23 -13.97
N ASP A 43 15.57 0.50 -12.74
CA ASP A 43 15.98 -0.55 -11.83
C ASP A 43 14.74 -1.32 -11.36
N VAL A 44 14.55 -2.49 -11.97
CA VAL A 44 13.43 -3.39 -11.70
C VAL A 44 13.38 -3.77 -10.22
N SER A 45 14.51 -4.17 -9.64
CA SER A 45 14.53 -4.63 -8.24
C SER A 45 14.13 -3.51 -7.29
N HIS A 46 14.57 -2.28 -7.58
CA HIS A 46 14.17 -1.12 -6.80
C HIS A 46 12.67 -0.82 -6.93
N ILE A 47 12.13 -0.84 -8.15
CA ILE A 47 10.71 -0.56 -8.40
C ILE A 47 9.83 -1.61 -7.72
N GLU A 48 10.17 -2.89 -7.87
CA GLU A 48 9.46 -4.01 -7.24
C GLU A 48 9.46 -3.91 -5.72
N HIS A 49 10.61 -3.59 -5.12
CA HIS A 49 10.70 -3.39 -3.67
C HIS A 49 9.79 -2.25 -3.17
N ILE A 50 9.70 -1.15 -3.93
CA ILE A 50 8.79 -0.05 -3.59
C ILE A 50 7.32 -0.44 -3.81
N LEU A 51 7.00 -1.23 -4.83
CA LEU A 51 5.65 -1.75 -5.05
C LEU A 51 5.21 -2.69 -3.93
N ASP A 52 6.07 -3.63 -3.53
CA ASP A 52 5.81 -4.56 -2.42
C ASP A 52 5.52 -3.76 -1.13
N GLY A 53 6.38 -2.79 -0.81
CA GLY A 53 6.21 -1.96 0.38
C GLY A 53 4.98 -1.05 0.33
N LEU A 54 4.60 -0.52 -0.84
CA LEU A 54 3.37 0.28 -1.00
C LEU A 54 2.09 -0.56 -0.90
N LEU A 55 2.14 -1.83 -1.35
CA LEU A 55 0.99 -2.73 -1.34
C LEU A 55 0.44 -2.92 0.08
N ASP A 56 1.30 -2.99 1.08
CA ASP A 56 0.94 -3.09 2.51
C ASP A 56 0.11 -1.90 3.01
N PHE A 57 0.18 -0.74 2.35
CA PHE A 57 -0.52 0.49 2.73
C PHE A 57 -1.68 0.84 1.78
N CYS A 58 -1.97 0.02 0.77
CA CYS A 58 -2.97 0.33 -0.25
C CYS A 58 -4.43 0.40 0.28
N GLY A 59 -4.69 -0.03 1.52
CA GLY A 59 -5.95 0.27 2.22
C GLY A 59 -6.19 1.76 2.48
N TYR A 60 -5.15 2.59 2.39
CA TYR A 60 -5.25 4.04 2.48
C TYR A 60 -5.19 4.65 1.07
N ALA A 61 -6.26 5.35 0.67
CA ALA A 61 -6.43 5.82 -0.71
C ALA A 61 -5.24 6.64 -1.28
N PRO A 62 -4.56 7.52 -0.52
CA PRO A 62 -3.35 8.20 -1.01
C PRO A 62 -2.19 7.26 -1.33
N ALA A 63 -1.98 6.18 -0.57
CA ALA A 63 -0.93 5.20 -0.89
C ALA A 63 -1.28 4.41 -2.17
N LEU A 64 -2.56 4.06 -2.35
CA LEU A 64 -3.04 3.40 -3.56
C LEU A 64 -2.83 4.26 -4.82
N GLU A 65 -2.95 5.58 -4.72
CA GLU A 65 -2.68 6.48 -5.84
C GLU A 65 -1.21 6.37 -6.30
N HIS A 66 -0.27 6.40 -5.34
CA HIS A 66 1.15 6.23 -5.62
C HIS A 66 1.45 4.85 -6.22
N TYR A 67 0.84 3.80 -5.67
CA TYR A 67 0.96 2.44 -6.18
C TYR A 67 0.51 2.32 -7.64
N ARG A 68 -0.69 2.81 -7.97
CA ARG A 68 -1.22 2.77 -9.35
C ARG A 68 -0.35 3.54 -10.34
N ARG A 69 0.19 4.70 -9.92
CA ARG A 69 1.09 5.49 -10.75
C ARG A 69 2.40 4.73 -11.03
N LEU A 70 2.97 4.10 -10.00
CA LEU A 70 4.19 3.32 -10.16
C LEU A 70 3.96 2.06 -11.03
N CYS A 71 2.83 1.35 -10.86
CA CYS A 71 2.47 0.22 -11.73
C CYS A 71 2.36 0.62 -13.21
N ARG A 72 1.78 1.79 -13.51
CA ARG A 72 1.69 2.30 -14.89
C ARG A 72 3.06 2.56 -15.50
N ASN A 73 3.96 3.18 -14.75
CA ASN A 73 5.35 3.37 -15.20
C ASN A 73 6.09 2.03 -15.34
N TYR A 74 5.84 1.09 -14.43
CA TYR A 74 6.46 -0.23 -14.48
C TYR A 74 5.94 -1.08 -15.65
N TYR A 75 4.70 -0.85 -16.09
CA TYR A 75 4.12 -1.52 -17.27
C TYR A 75 4.94 -1.27 -18.54
N ASP A 76 5.50 -0.06 -18.71
CA ASP A 76 6.36 0.26 -19.84
C ASP A 76 7.72 -0.48 -19.80
N ILE A 77 8.10 -1.04 -18.65
CA ILE A 77 9.34 -1.78 -18.43
C ILE A 77 9.08 -3.29 -18.49
N ASN A 78 8.10 -3.76 -17.72
CA ASN A 78 7.71 -5.17 -17.62
C ASN A 78 6.19 -5.28 -17.45
N PRO A 79 5.43 -5.43 -18.54
CA PRO A 79 3.96 -5.45 -18.49
C PRO A 79 3.41 -6.70 -17.76
N VAL A 80 4.14 -7.82 -17.79
CA VAL A 80 3.74 -9.05 -17.10
C VAL A 80 3.83 -8.86 -15.59
N ALA A 81 4.94 -8.31 -15.10
CA ALA A 81 5.11 -8.04 -13.67
C ALA A 81 4.18 -6.92 -13.20
N ALA A 82 3.96 -5.87 -14.00
CA ALA A 82 2.98 -4.84 -13.67
C ALA A 82 1.54 -5.38 -13.54
N ALA A 83 1.16 -6.35 -14.40
CA ALA A 83 -0.12 -7.04 -14.28
C ALA A 83 -0.21 -7.91 -13.02
N TYR A 84 0.89 -8.58 -12.63
CA TYR A 84 0.98 -9.31 -11.37
C TYR A 84 0.72 -8.38 -10.17
N TYR A 85 1.34 -7.21 -10.13
CA TYR A 85 1.10 -6.23 -9.07
C TYR A 85 -0.35 -5.72 -9.05
N ALA A 86 -0.94 -5.44 -10.21
CA ALA A 86 -2.36 -5.09 -10.28
C ALA A 86 -3.27 -6.19 -9.72
N HIS A 87 -2.94 -7.47 -9.95
CA HIS A 87 -3.65 -8.61 -9.37
C HIS A 87 -3.42 -8.73 -7.86
N ALA A 88 -2.18 -8.58 -7.39
CA ALA A 88 -1.82 -8.65 -5.97
C ALA A 88 -2.60 -7.61 -5.14
N TYR A 89 -2.76 -6.39 -5.67
CA TYR A 89 -3.65 -5.39 -5.07
C TYR A 89 -5.09 -5.88 -4.93
N ARG A 90 -5.65 -6.46 -5.99
CA ARG A 90 -7.04 -6.96 -5.94
C ARG A 90 -7.18 -8.06 -4.91
N GLU A 91 -6.26 -9.01 -4.90
CA GLU A 91 -6.27 -10.13 -3.96
C GLU A 91 -6.24 -9.68 -2.51
N MET A 92 -5.42 -8.68 -2.20
CA MET A 92 -5.22 -8.21 -0.83
C MET A 92 -6.30 -7.21 -0.36
N TRP A 93 -6.87 -6.41 -1.27
CA TRP A 93 -7.72 -5.26 -0.89
C TRP A 93 -9.09 -5.19 -1.57
N ASP A 94 -9.30 -5.83 -2.72
CA ASP A 94 -10.51 -5.68 -3.57
C ASP A 94 -11.41 -6.93 -3.53
N LEU A 95 -10.84 -8.13 -3.36
CA LEU A 95 -11.57 -9.42 -3.36
C LEU A 95 -12.49 -9.66 -2.15
N ASN A 96 -12.70 -8.66 -1.29
CA ASN A 96 -13.69 -8.70 -0.22
C ASN A 96 -15.03 -8.04 -0.60
N ASN A 97 -15.20 -7.59 -1.86
CA ASN A 97 -16.46 -7.01 -2.35
C ASN A 97 -17.31 -7.95 -3.22
N ASP A 98 -16.84 -9.17 -3.49
CA ASP A 98 -17.63 -10.20 -4.14
C ASP A 98 -18.45 -10.94 -3.08
N GLY A 99 -19.40 -10.22 -2.48
CA GLY A 99 -20.53 -10.86 -1.81
C GLY A 99 -21.30 -11.68 -2.83
N GLU A 100 -21.11 -13.00 -2.76
CA GLU A 100 -22.08 -14.05 -3.03
C GLU A 100 -23.20 -13.65 -4.01
N SER A 101 -22.97 -13.89 -5.30
CA SER A 101 -24.09 -14.22 -6.18
C SER A 101 -24.51 -15.65 -5.82
N GLU A 102 -25.37 -15.78 -4.80
CA GLU A 102 -26.05 -17.04 -4.52
C GLU A 102 -26.93 -17.40 -5.73
N GLU A 103 -26.61 -18.51 -6.41
CA GLU A 103 -27.48 -19.20 -7.38
C GLU A 103 -28.58 -19.99 -6.67
#